data_AF-A0A074W0Y6-F1
#
_entry.id   AF-A0A074W0Y6-F1
#
_cell.length_a   1.000
_cell.length_b   1.000
_cell.length_c   1.000
_cell.angle_alpha   90.00
_cell.angle_beta   90.00
_cell.angle_gamma   90.00
#
_symmetry.space_group_name_H-M   'P 1'
#
loop_
_entity.id
_entity.type
_entity.pdbx_description
1 polymer ?
#
loop_
_entity_poly.entity_id
_entity_poly.type
_entity_poly.pdbx_seq_one_letter_code
_entity_poly.pdbx_strand_id
1 'polypeptide(L)'
;ILNPASAPAPELSFLPYLKTAFPPFGFPNKHNRPTCAAYKNGHCPLGPACPDRHYTPPNERSGIGHLICKHYQRGLCKKGDQCEFAHTFDLRGERECKEFSRFGLCPQGDECTYLHIAPTSPLRIAPCPHFARGFCPLGPYCSLRHIKHTTICPFYLAGFCPNGRSGPPDRDNVVSCEHGAHPKWIDAKDL
;
A
#
# COMPACT_ATOMS: atom_id res chain seq x y z
N ILE A 1 -27.48 -11.28 -10.84
CA ILE A 1 -26.20 -10.55 -11.01
C ILE A 1 -25.21 -11.18 -10.04
N LEU A 2 -24.37 -12.11 -10.51
CA LEU A 2 -23.63 -13.05 -9.64
C LEU A 2 -22.27 -12.54 -9.14
N ASN A 3 -21.81 -11.36 -9.57
CA ASN A 3 -20.61 -10.71 -9.03
C ASN A 3 -20.66 -9.19 -9.26
N PRO A 4 -21.22 -8.39 -8.33
CA PRO A 4 -21.24 -6.93 -8.46
C PRO A 4 -19.83 -6.31 -8.41
N ALA A 5 -18.85 -6.99 -7.80
CA ALA A 5 -17.47 -6.51 -7.70
C ALA A 5 -16.68 -6.56 -9.02
N SER A 6 -17.14 -7.34 -10.02
CA SER A 6 -16.51 -7.43 -11.34
C SER A 6 -17.21 -6.56 -12.40
N ALA A 7 -18.24 -5.82 -12.02
CA ALA A 7 -18.93 -4.93 -12.94
C ALA A 7 -18.05 -3.70 -13.24
N PRO A 8 -17.99 -3.24 -14.51
CA PRO A 8 -17.32 -1.99 -14.82
C PRO A 8 -18.00 -0.84 -14.06
N ALA A 9 -17.19 0.08 -13.53
CA ALA A 9 -17.72 1.25 -12.85
C ALA A 9 -18.61 2.05 -13.83
N PRO A 10 -19.83 2.44 -13.42
CA PRO A 10 -20.73 3.18 -14.30
C PRO A 10 -20.11 4.54 -14.64
N GLU A 11 -20.07 4.90 -15.93
CA GLU A 11 -19.66 6.23 -16.36
C GLU A 11 -20.80 7.22 -16.17
N LEU A 12 -20.70 8.05 -15.14
CA LEU A 12 -21.68 9.10 -14.86
C LEU A 12 -21.15 10.43 -15.39
N SER A 13 -22.04 11.23 -15.98
CA SER A 13 -21.70 12.53 -16.61
C SER A 13 -21.05 13.53 -15.65
N PHE A 14 -21.28 13.38 -14.35
CA PHE A 14 -20.71 14.22 -13.30
C PHE A 14 -19.35 13.72 -12.76
N LEU A 15 -18.88 12.53 -13.16
CA LEU A 15 -17.57 12.02 -12.72
C LEU A 15 -16.40 12.95 -13.07
N PRO A 16 -16.34 13.58 -14.26
CA PRO A 16 -15.29 14.54 -14.58
C PRO A 16 -15.30 15.71 -13.60
N TYR A 17 -16.48 16.28 -13.33
CA TYR A 17 -16.66 17.37 -12.39
C TYR A 17 -16.23 16.98 -10.97
N LEU A 18 -16.65 15.82 -10.47
CA LEU A 18 -16.27 15.35 -9.14
C LEU A 18 -14.77 15.09 -9.02
N LYS A 19 -14.12 14.52 -10.04
CA LYS A 19 -12.66 14.34 -10.06
C LYS A 19 -11.91 15.67 -10.05
N THR A 20 -12.45 16.71 -10.69
CA THR A 20 -11.82 18.04 -10.69
C THR A 20 -12.11 18.85 -9.43
N ALA A 21 -13.35 18.83 -8.93
CA ALA A 21 -13.77 19.61 -7.77
C ALA A 21 -13.36 18.95 -6.44
N PHE A 22 -13.28 17.62 -6.44
CA PHE A 22 -12.84 16.81 -5.32
C PHE A 22 -11.81 15.80 -5.82
N PRO A 23 -10.54 16.21 -6.00
CA PRO A 23 -9.46 15.32 -6.43
C PRO A 23 -9.29 14.00 -5.64
N PRO A 24 -9.63 13.91 -4.33
CA PRO A 24 -9.61 12.63 -3.62
C PRO A 24 -10.78 11.68 -3.94
N PHE A 25 -11.75 12.10 -4.77
CA PHE A 25 -12.92 11.32 -5.12
C PHE A 25 -12.55 10.03 -5.87
N GLY A 26 -13.08 8.91 -5.38
CA GLY A 26 -12.77 7.57 -5.91
C GLY A 26 -11.66 6.82 -5.18
N PHE A 27 -10.96 7.47 -4.23
CA PHE A 27 -9.97 6.81 -3.39
C PHE A 27 -10.46 6.70 -1.94
N PRO A 28 -10.70 5.49 -1.42
CA PRO A 28 -11.25 5.32 -0.07
C PRO A 28 -10.29 5.79 1.02
N ASN A 29 -8.96 5.77 0.76
CA ASN A 29 -7.94 6.22 1.69
C ASN A 29 -6.75 6.87 0.99
N LYS A 30 -5.99 7.70 1.72
CA LYS A 30 -4.74 8.32 1.25
C LYS A 30 -3.73 7.29 0.72
N HIS A 31 -3.72 6.08 1.29
CA HIS A 31 -2.85 4.96 0.86
C HIS A 31 -3.21 4.38 -0.51
N ASN A 32 -4.46 4.46 -0.93
CA ASN A 32 -4.92 3.93 -2.21
C ASN A 32 -4.80 4.96 -3.34
N ARG A 33 -4.41 6.20 -3.01
CA ARG A 33 -4.12 7.22 -4.02
C ARG A 33 -2.78 6.93 -4.68
N PRO A 34 -2.64 7.22 -6.00
CA PRO A 34 -1.35 7.14 -6.66
C PRO A 34 -0.33 8.04 -5.96
N THR A 35 0.95 7.68 -6.04
CA THR A 35 2.02 8.47 -5.44
C THR A 35 2.27 9.70 -6.29
N CYS A 36 2.35 10.88 -5.66
CA CYS A 36 2.56 12.14 -6.37
C CYS A 36 3.93 12.17 -7.06
N ALA A 37 3.96 12.34 -8.38
CA ALA A 37 5.19 12.41 -9.16
C ALA A 37 6.04 13.64 -8.80
N ALA A 38 5.41 14.80 -8.60
CA ALA A 38 6.12 16.03 -8.23
C ALA A 38 6.76 15.90 -6.83
N TYR A 39 6.02 15.36 -5.87
CA TYR A 39 6.53 15.12 -4.52
C TYR A 39 7.65 14.06 -4.49
N LYS A 40 7.55 13.02 -5.33
CA LYS A 40 8.61 12.01 -5.48
C LYS A 40 9.95 12.66 -5.88
N ASN A 41 9.91 13.76 -6.63
CA ASN A 41 11.10 14.52 -7.04
C ASN A 41 11.55 15.56 -6.00
N GLY A 42 10.97 15.55 -4.79
CA GLY A 42 11.38 16.35 -3.65
C GLY A 42 10.46 17.53 -3.30
N HIS A 43 9.64 18.01 -4.25
CA HIS A 43 8.73 19.12 -3.98
C HIS A 43 7.47 19.09 -4.85
N CYS A 44 6.31 19.18 -4.20
CA CYS A 44 5.02 19.30 -4.88
C CYS A 44 4.48 20.74 -4.73
N PRO A 45 4.21 21.45 -5.85
CA PRO A 45 3.70 22.83 -5.80
C PRO A 45 2.28 22.90 -5.21
N LEU A 46 1.53 21.79 -5.24
CA LEU A 46 0.21 21.66 -4.63
C LEU A 46 0.27 21.43 -3.11
N GLY A 47 1.46 21.10 -2.58
CA GLY A 47 1.69 20.88 -1.16
C GLY A 47 0.65 19.94 -0.52
N PRO A 48 0.07 20.29 0.63
CA PRO A 48 -0.91 19.43 1.33
C PRO A 48 -2.24 19.27 0.56
N ALA A 49 -2.54 20.14 -0.41
CA ALA A 49 -3.74 20.06 -1.24
C ALA A 49 -3.56 19.12 -2.46
N CYS A 50 -2.42 18.43 -2.56
CA CYS A 50 -2.20 17.49 -3.65
C CYS A 50 -3.24 16.35 -3.62
N PRO A 51 -3.89 16.02 -4.76
CA PRO A 51 -4.74 14.84 -4.87
C PRO A 51 -4.01 13.58 -4.43
N ASP A 52 -2.77 13.47 -4.88
CA ASP A 52 -1.96 12.26 -4.84
C ASP A 52 -1.27 12.10 -3.49
N ARG A 53 -0.88 10.85 -3.18
CA ARG A 53 -0.19 10.55 -1.92
C ARG A 53 1.25 11.04 -1.96
N HIS A 54 1.62 11.82 -0.96
CA HIS A 54 3.01 12.12 -0.61
C HIS A 54 3.56 11.01 0.29
N TYR A 55 4.50 10.21 -0.22
CA TYR A 55 5.18 9.17 0.57
C TYR A 55 6.46 9.76 1.16
N THR A 56 6.57 9.80 2.49
CA THR A 56 7.81 10.10 3.20
C THR A 56 8.41 8.79 3.72
N PRO A 57 9.68 8.48 3.43
CA PRO A 57 10.30 7.26 3.89
C PRO A 57 10.43 7.27 5.44
N PRO A 58 10.42 6.10 6.10
CA PRO A 58 10.33 6.02 7.57
C PRO A 58 11.46 6.73 8.33
N ASN A 59 12.65 6.79 7.72
CA ASN A 59 13.84 7.47 8.22
C ASN A 59 13.71 9.01 8.26
N GLU A 60 12.88 9.59 7.40
CA GLU A 60 12.64 11.05 7.30
C GLU A 60 11.32 11.46 7.96
N ARG A 61 10.63 10.51 8.59
CA ARG A 61 9.32 10.72 9.18
C ARG A 61 9.46 11.33 10.57
N SER A 62 9.78 12.63 10.63
CA SER A 62 9.61 13.42 11.85
C SER A 62 8.12 13.46 12.22
N GLY A 63 7.67 12.54 13.08
CA GLY A 63 6.32 12.57 13.68
C GLY A 63 5.27 11.66 13.01
N ILE A 64 4.80 10.67 13.78
CA ILE A 64 3.42 10.13 13.95
C ILE A 64 2.48 9.98 12.71
N GLY A 65 2.98 9.96 11.48
CA GLY A 65 2.14 9.79 10.27
C GLY A 65 1.49 8.41 10.07
N HIS A 66 1.57 7.50 11.05
CA HIS A 66 0.95 6.17 11.03
C HIS A 66 -0.23 6.05 12.02
N LEU A 67 -0.48 7.05 12.87
CA LEU A 67 -1.57 6.99 13.83
C LEU A 67 -2.78 7.77 13.30
N ILE A 68 -3.96 7.16 13.36
CA ILE A 68 -5.22 7.78 12.93
C ILE A 68 -5.57 8.94 13.87
N CYS A 69 -6.01 10.06 13.30
CA CYS A 69 -6.44 11.22 14.05
C CYS A 69 -7.72 10.95 14.85
N LYS A 70 -7.62 10.92 16.18
CA LYS A 70 -8.78 10.73 17.08
C LYS A 70 -9.89 11.78 16.91
N HIS A 71 -9.54 13.00 16.50
CA HIS A 71 -10.51 14.08 16.29
C HIS A 71 -11.22 13.93 14.94
N TYR A 72 -10.53 13.42 13.93
CA TYR A 72 -11.10 13.16 12.61
C TYR A 72 -12.13 12.03 12.67
N GLN A 73 -11.85 10.99 13.47
CA GLN A 73 -12.80 9.90 13.73
C GLN A 73 -14.16 10.38 14.26
N ARG A 74 -14.19 11.54 14.92
CA ARG A 74 -15.40 12.15 15.48
C ARG A 74 -15.96 13.30 14.61
N GLY A 75 -15.36 13.58 13.45
CA GLY A 75 -15.73 14.72 12.61
C GLY A 75 -15.36 16.10 13.17
N LEU A 76 -14.47 16.15 14.18
CA LEU A 76 -14.11 17.36 14.92
C LEU A 76 -12.71 17.88 14.59
N CYS A 77 -12.00 17.27 13.63
CA CYS A 77 -10.66 17.72 13.29
C CYS A 77 -10.68 19.05 12.52
N LYS A 78 -10.23 20.11 13.18
CA LYS A 78 -10.08 21.45 12.57
C LYS A 78 -8.86 21.58 11.67
N LYS A 79 -7.90 20.66 11.75
CA LYS A 79 -6.62 20.73 11.00
C LYS A 79 -6.73 20.25 9.55
N GLY A 80 -7.85 19.62 9.15
CA GLY A 80 -8.04 19.13 7.78
C GLY A 80 -6.84 18.33 7.27
N ASP A 81 -6.40 18.58 6.03
CA ASP A 81 -5.25 17.91 5.43
C ASP A 81 -3.88 18.30 6.04
N GLN A 82 -3.85 19.33 6.89
CA GLN A 82 -2.66 19.74 7.64
C GLN A 82 -2.53 18.99 8.98
N CYS A 83 -3.40 18.00 9.26
CA CYS A 83 -3.26 17.18 10.44
C CYS A 83 -2.04 16.26 10.33
N GLU A 84 -1.21 16.24 11.36
CA GLU A 84 -0.06 15.32 11.48
C GLU A 84 -0.47 13.85 11.59
N PHE A 85 -1.73 13.61 11.96
CA PHE A 85 -2.31 12.28 12.12
C PHE A 85 -3.15 11.89 10.90
N ALA A 86 -3.21 10.59 10.58
CA ALA A 86 -3.91 10.12 9.40
C ALA A 86 -5.43 10.38 9.47
N HIS A 87 -5.98 10.99 8.41
CA HIS A 87 -7.42 11.18 8.21
C HIS A 87 -8.01 10.04 7.37
N THR A 88 -7.94 8.83 7.91
CA THR A 88 -8.52 7.63 7.31
C THR A 88 -9.51 7.00 8.30
N PHE A 89 -10.61 6.48 7.79
CA PHE A 89 -11.55 5.67 8.59
C PHE A 89 -11.20 4.17 8.51
N ASP A 90 -10.09 3.82 7.87
CA ASP A 90 -9.64 2.44 7.67
C ASP A 90 -9.05 1.83 8.95
N LEU A 91 -9.90 1.67 9.96
CA LEU A 91 -9.57 0.95 11.19
C LEU A 91 -9.16 -0.51 10.89
N ARG A 92 -9.65 -1.07 9.78
CA ARG A 92 -9.33 -2.42 9.32
C ARG A 92 -7.96 -2.56 8.69
N GLY A 93 -7.27 -1.48 8.32
CA GLY A 93 -5.98 -1.57 7.62
C GLY A 93 -4.77 -1.63 8.55
N GLU A 94 -4.87 -1.01 9.73
CA GLU A 94 -3.69 -0.64 10.53
C GLU A 94 -3.39 -1.62 11.67
N ARG A 95 -4.40 -2.35 12.17
CA ARG A 95 -4.25 -3.26 13.31
C ARG A 95 -5.01 -4.56 13.08
N GLU A 96 -4.32 -5.68 13.30
CA GLU A 96 -4.95 -6.99 13.32
C GLU A 96 -5.79 -7.20 14.59
N CYS A 97 -6.91 -7.91 14.44
CA CYS A 97 -7.73 -8.35 15.55
C CYS A 97 -7.00 -9.45 16.32
N LYS A 98 -6.66 -9.22 17.60
CA LYS A 98 -5.91 -10.17 18.42
C LYS A 98 -6.67 -11.49 18.63
N GLU A 99 -7.95 -11.41 18.97
CA GLU A 99 -8.81 -12.59 19.15
C GLU A 99 -8.94 -13.42 17.87
N PHE A 100 -9.25 -12.78 16.74
CA PHE A 100 -9.36 -13.50 15.47
C PHE A 100 -8.02 -14.04 14.98
N SER A 101 -6.94 -13.28 15.17
CA SER A 101 -5.57 -13.68 14.85
C SER A 101 -5.17 -14.95 15.60
N ARG A 102 -5.51 -15.03 16.90
CA ARG A 102 -5.11 -16.12 17.78
C ARG A 102 -6.03 -17.34 17.70
N PHE A 103 -7.33 -17.12 17.66
CA PHE A 103 -8.34 -18.18 17.82
C PHE A 103 -9.14 -18.46 16.54
N GLY A 104 -9.00 -17.63 15.49
CA GLY A 104 -9.82 -17.70 14.29
C GLY A 104 -11.27 -17.28 14.50
N LEU A 105 -11.61 -16.80 15.69
CA LEU A 105 -12.97 -16.43 16.11
C LEU A 105 -12.91 -15.04 16.75
N CYS A 106 -13.80 -14.15 16.32
CA CYS A 106 -13.95 -12.83 16.92
C CYS A 106 -15.36 -12.72 17.53
N PRO A 107 -15.50 -12.32 18.81
CA PRO A 107 -16.82 -12.12 19.41
C PRO A 107 -17.61 -10.98 18.75
N GLN A 108 -16.92 -10.04 18.09
CA GLN A 108 -17.55 -8.96 17.30
C GLN A 108 -17.90 -9.39 15.87
N GLY A 109 -17.52 -10.60 15.44
CA GLY A 109 -17.82 -11.13 14.12
C GLY A 109 -17.45 -10.15 12.99
N ASP A 110 -18.37 -9.97 12.04
CA ASP A 110 -18.17 -9.10 10.88
C ASP A 110 -18.25 -7.60 11.21
N GLU A 111 -18.72 -7.22 12.40
CA GLU A 111 -18.72 -5.83 12.87
C GLU A 111 -17.37 -5.42 13.49
N CYS A 112 -16.42 -6.33 13.59
CA CYS A 112 -15.09 -6.00 14.10
C CYS A 112 -14.42 -4.95 13.21
N THR A 113 -13.92 -3.90 13.85
CA THR A 113 -13.22 -2.78 13.22
C THR A 113 -11.77 -3.11 12.88
N TYR A 114 -11.22 -4.19 13.43
CA TYR A 114 -9.84 -4.64 13.20
C TYR A 114 -9.72 -5.62 12.03
N LEU A 115 -8.52 -5.78 11.49
CA LEU A 115 -8.28 -6.71 10.38
C LEU A 115 -8.39 -8.17 10.84
N HIS A 116 -9.28 -8.92 10.19
CA HIS A 116 -9.40 -10.35 10.37
C HIS A 116 -8.45 -11.10 9.43
N ILE A 117 -7.23 -11.38 9.92
CA ILE A 117 -6.29 -12.31 9.27
C ILE A 117 -6.39 -13.65 9.99
N ALA A 118 -6.77 -14.70 9.27
CA ALA A 118 -6.90 -16.05 9.83
C ALA A 118 -5.53 -16.61 10.26
N PRO A 119 -5.42 -17.39 11.36
CA PRO A 119 -4.16 -17.98 11.84
C PRO A 119 -3.42 -18.78 10.77
N THR A 120 -4.17 -19.42 9.88
CA THR A 120 -3.69 -20.22 8.75
C THR A 120 -3.43 -19.43 7.47
N SER A 121 -3.65 -18.11 7.49
CA SER A 121 -3.49 -17.28 6.29
C SER A 121 -2.04 -17.26 5.81
N PRO A 122 -1.79 -17.44 4.49
CA PRO A 122 -0.45 -17.33 3.92
C PRO A 122 0.16 -15.93 4.11
N LEU A 123 -0.65 -14.91 4.39
CA LEU A 123 -0.18 -13.55 4.67
C LEU A 123 0.69 -13.47 5.93
N ARG A 124 0.52 -14.39 6.89
CA ARG A 124 1.35 -14.48 8.10
C ARG A 124 2.73 -15.06 7.85
N ILE A 125 2.88 -15.82 6.77
CA ILE A 125 4.15 -16.40 6.38
C ILE A 125 5.03 -15.25 5.87
N ALA A 126 6.22 -15.12 6.47
CA ALA A 126 7.18 -14.11 6.06
C ALA A 126 7.48 -14.22 4.54
N PRO A 127 7.66 -13.09 3.85
CA PRO A 127 8.00 -13.12 2.44
C PRO A 127 9.36 -13.79 2.24
N CYS A 128 9.44 -14.65 1.22
CA CYS A 128 10.68 -15.32 0.88
C CYS A 128 11.72 -14.31 0.39
N PRO A 129 12.89 -14.19 1.05
CA PRO A 129 13.91 -13.23 0.64
C PRO A 129 14.51 -13.60 -0.72
N HIS A 130 14.64 -14.89 -1.04
CA HIS A 130 15.14 -15.36 -2.33
C HIS A 130 14.17 -15.09 -3.46
N PHE A 131 12.88 -15.42 -3.27
CA PHE A 131 11.86 -15.12 -4.29
C PHE A 131 11.70 -13.62 -4.51
N ALA A 132 11.75 -12.83 -3.44
CA ALA A 132 11.78 -11.39 -3.57
C ALA A 132 12.98 -10.96 -4.43
N ARG A 133 14.15 -11.61 -4.29
CA ARG A 133 15.35 -11.39 -5.13
C ARG A 133 15.19 -11.92 -6.56
N GLY A 134 13.99 -12.33 -6.98
CA GLY A 134 13.62 -12.72 -8.33
C GLY A 134 13.61 -14.23 -8.56
N PHE A 135 14.31 -15.01 -7.73
CA PHE A 135 14.35 -16.47 -7.87
C PHE A 135 14.53 -17.16 -6.52
N CYS A 136 13.66 -18.12 -6.23
CA CYS A 136 13.79 -19.00 -5.08
C CYS A 136 14.18 -20.41 -5.56
N PRO A 137 15.32 -20.97 -5.10
CA PRO A 137 15.78 -22.30 -5.52
C PRO A 137 14.81 -23.42 -5.08
N LEU A 138 14.05 -23.19 -4.00
CA LEU A 138 13.04 -24.12 -3.52
C LEU A 138 11.75 -24.09 -4.35
N GLY A 139 11.60 -23.10 -5.24
CA GLY A 139 10.47 -22.98 -6.14
C GLY A 139 9.10 -23.12 -5.41
N PRO A 140 8.17 -23.94 -5.91
CA PRO A 140 6.85 -24.10 -5.30
C PRO A 140 6.88 -24.81 -3.94
N TYR A 141 8.00 -25.42 -3.56
CA TYR A 141 8.17 -26.12 -2.29
C TYR A 141 8.73 -25.21 -1.18
N CYS A 142 8.90 -23.91 -1.45
CA CYS A 142 9.34 -22.97 -0.43
C CYS A 142 8.30 -22.84 0.68
N SER A 143 8.75 -22.97 1.94
CA SER A 143 7.91 -22.75 3.12
C SER A 143 7.58 -21.27 3.35
N LEU A 144 8.27 -20.36 2.66
CA LEU A 144 8.06 -18.91 2.74
C LEU A 144 7.15 -18.43 1.61
N ARG A 145 6.42 -17.34 1.86
CA ARG A 145 5.45 -16.79 0.90
C ARG A 145 6.17 -16.15 -0.30
N HIS A 146 5.76 -16.52 -1.50
CA HIS A 146 6.22 -15.93 -2.76
C HIS A 146 5.26 -14.82 -3.21
N ILE A 147 5.70 -13.56 -3.16
CA ILE A 147 4.92 -12.40 -3.64
C ILE A 147 5.15 -12.25 -5.14
N LYS A 148 4.13 -12.57 -5.94
CA LYS A 148 4.18 -12.45 -7.39
C LYS A 148 3.81 -11.02 -7.79
N HIS A 149 4.68 -10.33 -8.51
CA HIS A 149 4.28 -9.12 -9.22
C HIS A 149 3.54 -9.50 -10.51
N THR A 150 2.49 -8.76 -10.82
CA THR A 150 1.66 -8.98 -12.01
C THR A 150 2.37 -8.60 -13.31
N THR A 151 3.34 -7.68 -13.24
CA THR A 151 4.13 -7.22 -14.38
C THR A 151 5.62 -7.43 -14.15
N ILE A 152 6.37 -7.80 -15.19
CA ILE A 152 7.83 -7.83 -15.20
C ILE A 152 8.31 -6.41 -15.52
N CYS A 153 9.40 -5.96 -14.89
CA CYS A 153 9.95 -4.65 -15.14
C CYS A 153 10.46 -4.52 -16.60
N PRO A 154 9.96 -3.55 -17.39
CA PRO A 154 10.37 -3.34 -18.78
C PRO A 154 11.84 -2.96 -18.90
N PHE A 155 12.40 -2.19 -17.96
CA PHE A 155 13.83 -1.83 -17.97
C PHE A 155 14.72 -3.04 -17.70
N TYR A 156 14.28 -3.94 -16.82
CA TYR A 156 14.98 -5.21 -16.62
C TYR A 156 14.90 -6.11 -17.84
N LEU A 157 13.74 -6.18 -18.50
CA LEU A 157 13.61 -6.87 -19.80
C LEU A 157 14.54 -6.29 -20.87
N ALA A 158 14.79 -4.97 -20.82
CA ALA A 158 15.76 -4.29 -21.67
C ALA A 158 17.23 -4.51 -21.24
N GLY A 159 17.48 -5.23 -20.15
CA GLY A 159 18.81 -5.66 -19.69
C GLY A 159 19.27 -5.05 -18.37
N PHE A 160 18.81 -3.85 -18.01
CA PHE A 160 19.22 -3.19 -16.76
C PHE A 160 18.14 -2.22 -16.24
N CYS A 161 17.79 -2.36 -14.96
CA CYS A 161 16.90 -1.43 -14.28
C CYS A 161 17.69 -0.50 -13.35
N PRO A 162 17.74 0.82 -13.61
CA PRO A 162 18.50 1.78 -12.79
C PRO A 162 17.90 1.96 -11.39
N ASN A 163 16.61 1.68 -11.20
CA ASN A 163 15.92 1.86 -9.93
C ASN A 163 16.13 0.68 -8.97
N GLY A 164 16.59 -0.48 -9.43
CA GLY A 164 16.78 -1.64 -8.55
C GLY A 164 15.53 -1.94 -7.71
N ARG A 165 15.68 -1.95 -6.37
CA ARG A 165 14.56 -1.98 -5.41
C ARG A 165 14.53 -0.73 -4.54
N SER A 166 14.50 0.45 -5.16
CA SER A 166 14.33 1.73 -4.44
C SER A 166 12.88 2.24 -4.45
N GLY A 167 11.92 1.44 -4.95
CA GLY A 167 10.52 1.82 -4.96
C GLY A 167 9.92 1.93 -3.55
N PRO A 168 8.81 2.67 -3.36
CA PRO A 168 8.11 2.71 -2.09
C PRO A 168 7.62 1.29 -1.71
N PRO A 169 7.61 0.93 -0.42
CA PRO A 169 7.07 -0.34 0.05
C PRO A 169 5.58 -0.43 -0.30
N ASP A 170 5.19 -1.59 -0.82
CA ASP A 170 3.78 -1.94 -1.05
C ASP A 170 3.07 -2.26 0.28
N ARG A 171 1.78 -2.60 0.25
CA ARG A 171 0.97 -2.96 1.43
C ARG A 171 1.59 -4.08 2.28
N ASP A 172 2.39 -4.93 1.65
CA ASP A 172 3.10 -6.05 2.27
C ASP A 172 4.46 -5.67 2.88
N ASN A 173 4.82 -4.37 2.92
CA ASN A 173 6.12 -3.85 3.34
C ASN A 173 7.33 -4.35 2.54
N VAL A 174 7.09 -4.97 1.38
CA VAL A 174 8.15 -5.44 0.49
C VAL A 174 8.55 -4.31 -0.45
N VAL A 175 9.82 -3.93 -0.37
CA VAL A 175 10.44 -2.97 -1.29
C VAL A 175 10.68 -3.67 -2.62
N SER A 176 9.99 -3.19 -3.65
CA SER A 176 10.03 -3.70 -5.02
C SER A 176 10.37 -2.59 -6.01
N CYS A 177 10.73 -2.97 -7.23
CA CYS A 177 10.90 -1.99 -8.28
C CYS A 177 9.55 -1.40 -8.67
N GLU A 178 9.51 -0.09 -8.87
CA GLU A 178 8.28 0.60 -9.27
C GLU A 178 7.73 0.17 -10.64
N HIS A 179 8.57 -0.42 -11.48
CA HIS A 179 8.20 -0.81 -12.84
C HIS A 179 7.83 -2.29 -12.98
N GLY A 180 7.96 -3.10 -11.92
CA GLY A 180 7.55 -4.51 -11.91
C GLY A 180 8.60 -5.46 -11.32
N ALA A 181 8.36 -6.77 -11.41
CA ALA A 181 9.29 -7.78 -10.90
C ALA A 181 10.60 -7.80 -11.68
N HIS A 182 11.71 -7.86 -10.96
CA HIS A 182 12.98 -8.36 -11.45
C HIS A 182 13.92 -8.76 -10.30
N PRO A 183 14.89 -9.65 -10.55
CA PRO A 183 15.95 -9.93 -9.59
C PRO A 183 16.82 -8.71 -9.28
N LYS A 184 17.39 -8.68 -8.07
CA LYS A 184 18.38 -7.67 -7.70
C LYS A 184 19.66 -8.00 -8.47
N TRP A 185 20.15 -7.06 -9.28
CA TRP A 185 21.55 -7.05 -9.67
C TRP A 185 22.36 -6.56 -8.46
N ILE A 186 23.28 -7.38 -7.96
CA ILE A 186 24.23 -7.02 -6.91
C ILE A 186 25.59 -7.07 -7.59
N ASP A 187 26.33 -5.97 -7.52
CA ASP A 187 27.73 -5.96 -7.96
C ASP A 187 28.52 -6.96 -7.11
N ALA A 188 29.46 -7.69 -7.70
CA ALA A 188 30.23 -8.72 -7.00
C ALA A 188 31.03 -8.19 -5.79
N LYS A 189 31.17 -6.86 -5.66
CA LYS A 189 31.85 -6.16 -4.58
C LYS A 189 31.00 -5.96 -3.32
N ASP A 190 29.68 -6.11 -3.42
CA ASP A 190 28.72 -5.92 -2.31
C ASP A 190 28.27 -7.27 -1.70
N LEU A 191 29.12 -8.31 -1.83
CA LEU A 191 28.89 -9.67 -1.35
C LEU A 191 29.62 -9.92 -0.02
#